data_AF-A0A939IBI8-F1
#
_entry.id   AF-A0A939IBI8-F1
#
_cell.length_a   1.000
_cell.length_b   1.000
_cell.length_c   1.000
_cell.angle_alpha   90.00
_cell.angle_beta   90.00
_cell.angle_gamma   90.00
#
_symmetry.space_group_name_H-M   'P 1'
#
loop_
_entity.id
_entity.type
_entity.pdbx_description
1 polymer ?
#
loop_
_entity_poly.entity_id
_entity_poly.type
_entity_poly.pdbx_seq_one_letter_code
_entity_poly.pdbx_strand_id
1 'polypeptide(L)'
;MNAETIGRMCSRCAQWGAWVRPETGLGVFLKELGGTGLLYQLRSHTGPDEDTWWDENEVQAAADLLRTEPAVDPDCEEADGDDEEARDDAKHVRDSVFSAWRDAAKSLHQAQAAAAMFPWLADWAEPKLAEKKQYLETLRVQAARFVDPDGLLTGAAAALLDEPELPADDPALTAIGTREEINRGLRALWRDWQRRAEAGWGRPSERSYISYMLTHGMRSNRKGYAQACSAADELVASWENLARAAAAGTEPAPTLLVTAHLSEVADDSSHRYERGFLSELDNWTTGVLVTYLASADWGRRTLTLQVPPLIADRLLDSRSSLLDCEPHTTATTETTTGTEAETAVAHIKPGIFDDTPVRDRQPFAADHVRALRAVSAGDDQPYLVFSPDAGPEVLPLAVVERRLAAGWRGTIIAGASDLPASVIEPWIQ
;
A
#
# COMPACT_ATOMS: atom_id res chain seq x y z
N MET A 1 -20.59 8.63 -26.23
CA MET A 1 -21.04 7.50 -25.40
C MET A 1 -21.56 8.07 -24.08
N ASN A 2 -22.66 7.58 -23.50
CA ASN A 2 -23.23 8.13 -22.26
C ASN A 2 -23.18 7.12 -21.10
N ALA A 3 -23.32 7.61 -19.86
CA ALA A 3 -23.22 6.80 -18.64
C ALA A 3 -24.21 5.62 -18.60
N GLU A 4 -25.42 5.81 -19.15
CA GLU A 4 -26.44 4.76 -19.23
C GLU A 4 -26.01 3.58 -20.14
N THR A 5 -25.30 3.87 -21.23
CA THR A 5 -24.75 2.84 -22.12
C THR A 5 -23.67 2.01 -21.41
N ILE A 6 -22.84 2.66 -20.59
CA ILE A 6 -21.77 1.98 -19.82
C ILE A 6 -22.36 1.11 -18.71
N GLY A 7 -23.43 1.56 -18.06
CA GLY A 7 -24.15 0.77 -17.06
C GLY A 7 -24.64 -0.59 -17.58
N ARG A 8 -24.84 -0.73 -18.90
CA ARG A 8 -25.25 -1.97 -19.56
C ARG A 8 -24.08 -2.81 -20.09
N MET A 9 -22.85 -2.30 -20.09
CA MET A 9 -21.66 -3.02 -20.56
C MET A 9 -21.09 -3.95 -19.49
N CYS A 10 -20.70 -5.16 -19.92
CA CYS A 10 -19.97 -6.12 -19.10
C CYS A 10 -18.45 -5.97 -19.29
N SER A 11 -17.63 -6.37 -18.31
CA SER A 11 -16.15 -6.29 -18.41
C SER A 11 -15.61 -7.05 -19.62
N ARG A 12 -16.18 -8.22 -19.93
CA ARG A 12 -15.90 -8.96 -21.17
C ARG A 12 -16.35 -8.21 -22.44
N CYS A 13 -17.47 -7.52 -22.39
CA CYS A 13 -18.02 -6.77 -23.53
C CYS A 13 -17.11 -5.58 -23.91
N ALA A 14 -16.45 -4.96 -22.92
CA ALA A 14 -15.44 -3.92 -23.13
C ALA A 14 -14.08 -4.50 -23.56
N GLN A 15 -13.71 -5.69 -23.07
CA GLN A 15 -12.47 -6.39 -23.44
C GLN A 15 -12.45 -6.91 -24.90
N TRP A 16 -13.60 -7.27 -25.45
CA TRP A 16 -13.75 -7.74 -26.84
C TRP A 16 -13.86 -6.59 -27.86
N GLY A 17 -13.29 -5.43 -27.54
CA GLY A 17 -13.10 -4.31 -28.44
C GLY A 17 -12.10 -4.58 -29.58
N ALA A 18 -12.20 -5.73 -30.25
CA ALA A 18 -11.53 -5.99 -31.55
C ALA A 18 -12.01 -5.03 -32.67
N TRP A 19 -12.90 -4.09 -32.35
CA TRP A 19 -13.50 -3.11 -33.24
C TRP A 19 -12.98 -1.68 -33.01
N VAL A 20 -12.10 -1.45 -32.02
CA VAL A 20 -11.58 -0.11 -31.69
C VAL A 20 -10.05 -0.09 -31.72
N ARG A 21 -9.51 0.94 -32.37
CA ARG A 21 -8.07 1.20 -32.51
C ARG A 21 -7.45 1.50 -31.14
N PRO A 22 -6.37 0.80 -30.71
CA PRO A 22 -5.78 0.96 -29.37
C PRO A 22 -5.30 2.38 -29.05
N GLU A 23 -4.80 3.09 -30.07
CA GLU A 23 -4.16 4.42 -29.95
C GLU A 23 -5.14 5.60 -29.97
N THR A 24 -6.44 5.33 -29.88
CA THR A 24 -7.48 6.36 -29.94
C THR A 24 -7.97 6.70 -28.54
N GLY A 25 -8.57 7.88 -28.37
CA GLY A 25 -9.20 8.24 -27.09
C GLY A 25 -10.27 7.22 -26.66
N LEU A 26 -10.94 6.58 -27.63
CA LEU A 26 -11.88 5.48 -27.39
C LEU A 26 -11.17 4.16 -27.03
N GLY A 27 -9.99 3.89 -27.59
CA GLY A 27 -9.15 2.73 -27.26
C GLY A 27 -8.60 2.80 -25.84
N VAL A 28 -8.05 3.96 -25.45
CA VAL A 28 -7.65 4.28 -24.07
C VAL A 28 -8.84 4.10 -23.14
N PHE A 29 -9.97 4.71 -23.47
CA PHE A 29 -11.19 4.61 -22.69
C PHE A 29 -11.68 3.16 -22.53
N LEU A 30 -11.71 2.35 -23.59
CA LEU A 30 -12.19 0.96 -23.52
C LEU A 30 -11.21 0.03 -22.80
N LYS A 31 -9.90 0.29 -22.88
CA LYS A 31 -8.88 -0.43 -22.13
C LYS A 31 -8.98 -0.12 -20.62
N GLU A 32 -9.14 1.15 -20.26
CA GLU A 32 -9.34 1.57 -18.88
C GLU A 32 -10.72 1.16 -18.32
N LEU A 33 -11.73 1.01 -19.18
CA LEU A 33 -13.07 0.58 -18.77
C LEU A 33 -13.19 -0.96 -18.68
N GLY A 34 -12.54 -1.70 -19.59
CA GLY A 34 -12.68 -3.16 -19.76
C GLY A 34 -11.57 -3.99 -19.14
N GLY A 35 -11.57 -5.31 -19.37
CA GLY A 35 -10.54 -6.21 -18.85
C GLY A 35 -10.49 -6.21 -17.32
N THR A 36 -9.34 -5.82 -16.75
CA THR A 36 -9.10 -5.59 -15.30
C THR A 36 -9.27 -4.13 -14.87
N GLY A 37 -9.75 -3.25 -15.77
CA GLY A 37 -10.00 -1.83 -15.53
C GLY A 37 -11.30 -1.55 -14.76
N LEU A 38 -11.85 -0.35 -14.90
CA LEU A 38 -12.91 0.21 -14.08
C LEU A 38 -14.13 -0.71 -13.90
N LEU A 39 -14.64 -1.37 -14.94
CA LEU A 39 -15.80 -2.27 -14.80
C LEU A 39 -15.50 -3.53 -14.00
N TYR A 40 -14.26 -4.04 -14.07
CA TYR A 40 -13.85 -5.17 -13.25
C TYR A 40 -13.63 -4.72 -11.82
N GLN A 41 -12.90 -3.62 -11.63
CA GLN A 41 -12.65 -3.09 -10.29
C GLN A 41 -13.95 -2.76 -9.58
N LEU A 42 -14.89 -2.05 -10.21
CA LEU A 42 -16.21 -1.74 -9.63
C LEU A 42 -17.10 -2.98 -9.34
N ARG A 43 -16.72 -4.17 -9.78
CA ARG A 43 -17.44 -5.42 -9.48
C ARG A 43 -16.69 -6.34 -8.53
N SER A 44 -15.37 -6.23 -8.44
CA SER A 44 -14.57 -6.97 -7.47
C SER A 44 -14.68 -6.29 -6.10
N HIS A 45 -14.57 -7.04 -5.00
CA HIS A 45 -14.52 -6.49 -3.64
C HIS A 45 -15.62 -5.43 -3.36
N THR A 46 -16.86 -5.69 -3.77
CA THR A 46 -18.03 -4.84 -3.44
C THR A 46 -18.91 -5.46 -2.36
N GLY A 47 -18.52 -6.63 -1.87
CA GLY A 47 -19.21 -7.38 -0.85
C GLY A 47 -18.44 -8.65 -0.53
N PRO A 48 -18.80 -9.33 0.56
CA PRO A 48 -18.21 -10.61 0.92
C PRO A 48 -18.50 -11.64 -0.18
N ASP A 49 -17.43 -12.24 -0.71
CA ASP A 49 -17.50 -13.35 -1.66
C ASP A 49 -18.03 -14.61 -0.95
N GLU A 50 -18.66 -15.53 -1.68
CA GLU A 50 -19.13 -16.81 -1.10
C GLU A 50 -17.97 -17.59 -0.47
N ASP A 51 -16.75 -17.41 -0.99
CA ASP A 51 -15.51 -18.05 -0.52
C ASP A 51 -14.74 -17.21 0.52
N THR A 52 -15.20 -16.01 0.87
CA THR A 52 -14.47 -15.04 1.72
C THR A 52 -15.41 -14.32 2.69
N TRP A 53 -16.46 -15.02 3.13
CA TRP A 53 -17.36 -14.53 4.17
C TRP A 53 -16.92 -15.09 5.53
N TRP A 54 -16.36 -14.23 6.38
CA TRP A 54 -16.25 -14.49 7.81
C TRP A 54 -17.39 -13.80 8.55
N ASP A 55 -18.07 -14.53 9.43
CA ASP A 55 -19.04 -13.91 10.32
C ASP A 55 -18.32 -12.99 11.32
N GLU A 56 -19.00 -11.94 11.79
CA GLU A 56 -18.45 -11.05 12.81
C GLU A 56 -18.08 -11.81 14.09
N ASN A 57 -18.82 -12.88 14.42
CA ASN A 57 -18.53 -13.73 15.57
C ASN A 57 -17.25 -14.55 15.36
N GLU A 58 -17.01 -15.04 14.14
CA GLU A 58 -15.81 -15.81 13.81
C GLU A 58 -14.56 -14.94 13.90
N VAL A 59 -14.62 -13.74 13.30
CA VAL A 59 -13.53 -12.76 13.41
C VAL A 59 -13.26 -12.37 14.86
N GLN A 60 -14.33 -12.16 15.65
CA GLN A 60 -14.18 -11.81 17.05
C GLN A 60 -13.58 -12.96 17.87
N ALA A 61 -14.04 -14.19 17.68
CA ALA A 61 -13.53 -15.37 18.37
C ALA A 61 -12.05 -15.62 18.02
N ALA A 62 -11.67 -15.50 16.75
CA ALA A 62 -10.28 -15.60 16.32
C ALA A 62 -9.41 -14.50 16.96
N ALA A 63 -9.90 -13.25 16.99
CA ALA A 63 -9.19 -12.15 17.63
C ALA A 63 -9.03 -12.39 19.15
N ASP A 64 -10.07 -12.86 19.85
CA ASP A 64 -10.02 -13.18 21.28
C ASP A 64 -9.07 -14.34 21.59
N LEU A 65 -9.05 -15.38 20.75
CA LEU A 65 -8.11 -16.49 20.88
C LEU A 65 -6.66 -16.02 20.75
N LEU A 66 -6.37 -15.18 19.74
CA LEU A 66 -5.02 -14.65 19.52
C LEU A 66 -4.58 -13.66 20.62
N ARG A 67 -5.52 -12.99 21.30
CA ARG A 67 -5.22 -12.13 22.47
C ARG A 67 -4.84 -12.94 23.71
N THR A 68 -5.26 -14.19 23.80
CA THR A 68 -4.97 -15.05 24.96
C THR A 68 -3.60 -15.69 24.80
N GLU A 69 -2.75 -15.61 25.82
CA GLU A 69 -1.47 -16.33 25.82
C GLU A 69 -1.74 -17.83 25.87
N PRO A 70 -0.99 -18.65 25.11
CA PRO A 70 -1.12 -20.09 25.20
C PRO A 70 -0.80 -20.49 26.65
N ALA A 71 -1.71 -21.26 27.26
CA ALA A 71 -1.45 -21.87 28.55
C ALA A 71 -0.35 -22.91 28.33
N VAL A 72 0.90 -22.57 28.64
CA VAL A 72 1.98 -23.56 28.69
C VAL A 72 1.73 -24.37 29.95
N ASP A 73 0.96 -25.44 29.84
CA ASP A 73 0.90 -26.48 30.87
C ASP A 73 2.03 -27.48 30.60
N PRO A 74 3.15 -27.43 31.36
CA PRO A 74 4.30 -28.28 31.12
C PRO A 74 4.03 -29.78 31.35
N ASP A 75 2.86 -30.17 31.88
CA ASP A 75 2.51 -31.55 32.19
C ASP A 75 1.53 -32.19 31.17
N CYS A 76 1.13 -31.49 30.11
CA CYS A 76 0.07 -31.93 29.20
C CYS A 76 0.57 -32.26 27.77
N GLU A 77 1.25 -33.40 27.58
CA GLU A 77 1.78 -33.87 26.27
C GLU A 77 0.68 -34.21 25.21
N GLU A 78 -0.60 -34.19 25.57
CA GLU A 78 -1.74 -34.51 24.67
C GLU A 78 -2.68 -33.31 24.40
N ALA A 79 -2.46 -32.14 25.01
CA ALA A 79 -3.31 -30.96 24.81
C ALA A 79 -2.84 -30.04 23.65
N ASP A 80 -1.62 -30.25 23.15
CA ASP A 80 -0.96 -29.32 22.24
C ASP A 80 -1.57 -29.30 20.82
N GLY A 81 -2.18 -30.40 20.36
CA GLY A 81 -2.65 -30.52 18.96
C GLY A 81 -3.85 -29.64 18.60
N ASP A 82 -4.94 -29.77 19.37
CA ASP A 82 -6.22 -29.09 19.07
C ASP A 82 -6.14 -27.58 19.36
N ASP A 83 -5.40 -27.17 20.40
CA ASP A 83 -5.21 -25.75 20.76
C ASP A 83 -4.24 -25.05 19.79
N GLU A 84 -3.24 -25.74 19.26
CA GLU A 84 -2.35 -25.22 18.21
C GLU A 84 -3.09 -25.09 16.87
N GLU A 85 -3.88 -26.09 16.48
CA GLU A 85 -4.71 -26.06 15.26
C GLU A 85 -5.71 -24.89 15.30
N ALA A 86 -6.44 -24.73 16.41
CA ALA A 86 -7.37 -23.61 16.58
C ALA A 86 -6.67 -22.24 16.50
N ARG A 87 -5.44 -22.14 17.00
CA ARG A 87 -4.65 -20.91 16.95
C ARG A 87 -4.12 -20.63 15.54
N ASP A 88 -3.73 -21.66 14.80
CA ASP A 88 -3.33 -21.55 13.39
C ASP A 88 -4.49 -21.16 12.49
N ASP A 89 -5.68 -21.70 12.73
CA ASP A 89 -6.92 -21.27 12.07
C ASP A 89 -7.20 -19.79 12.35
N ALA A 90 -7.07 -19.35 13.61
CA ALA A 90 -7.24 -17.94 13.96
C ALA A 90 -6.20 -17.02 13.28
N LYS A 91 -4.94 -17.47 13.15
CA LYS A 91 -3.92 -16.75 12.36
C LYS A 91 -4.30 -16.70 10.88
N HIS A 92 -4.83 -17.79 10.33
CA HIS A 92 -5.27 -17.85 8.94
C HIS A 92 -6.42 -16.87 8.68
N VAL A 93 -7.42 -16.80 9.57
CA VAL A 93 -8.50 -15.80 9.50
C VAL A 93 -7.93 -14.39 9.54
N ARG A 94 -7.05 -14.08 10.50
CA ARG A 94 -6.38 -12.77 10.58
C ARG A 94 -5.71 -12.40 9.26
N ASP A 95 -4.84 -13.28 8.75
CA ASP A 95 -4.04 -13.01 7.56
C ASP A 95 -4.93 -12.83 6.32
N SER A 96 -6.02 -13.60 6.23
CA SER A 96 -7.00 -13.51 5.15
C SER A 96 -7.81 -12.20 5.21
N VAL A 97 -8.24 -11.76 6.40
CA VAL A 97 -8.91 -10.46 6.59
C VAL A 97 -8.00 -9.30 6.18
N PHE A 98 -6.72 -9.33 6.60
CA PHE A 98 -5.75 -8.30 6.18
C PHE A 98 -5.50 -8.35 4.67
N SER A 99 -5.42 -9.53 4.05
CA SER A 99 -5.28 -9.65 2.60
C SER A 99 -6.48 -9.05 1.88
N ALA A 100 -7.70 -9.41 2.29
CA ALA A 100 -8.93 -8.90 1.72
C ALA A 100 -9.02 -7.37 1.83
N TRP A 101 -8.64 -6.80 2.99
CA TRP A 101 -8.59 -5.34 3.17
C TRP A 101 -7.60 -4.67 2.21
N ARG A 102 -6.38 -5.21 2.07
CA ARG A 102 -5.37 -4.67 1.14
C ARG A 102 -5.82 -4.76 -0.32
N ASP A 103 -6.43 -5.86 -0.71
CA ASP A 103 -6.93 -6.09 -2.07
C ASP A 103 -8.12 -5.17 -2.39
N ALA A 104 -9.03 -4.98 -1.44
CA ALA A 104 -10.14 -4.04 -1.56
C ALA A 104 -9.64 -2.58 -1.68
N ALA A 105 -8.63 -2.18 -0.90
CA ALA A 105 -8.01 -0.86 -0.99
C ALA A 105 -7.30 -0.65 -2.35
N LYS A 106 -6.58 -1.66 -2.83
CA LYS A 106 -5.95 -1.64 -4.16
C LYS A 106 -7.00 -1.46 -5.26
N SER A 107 -8.07 -2.25 -5.20
CA SER A 107 -9.17 -2.19 -6.15
C SER A 107 -9.88 -0.83 -6.13
N LEU A 108 -10.09 -0.24 -4.94
CA LEU A 108 -10.68 1.09 -4.81
C LEU A 108 -9.77 2.18 -5.38
N HIS A 109 -8.46 2.14 -5.11
CA HIS A 109 -7.49 3.05 -5.72
C HIS A 109 -7.55 2.98 -7.24
N GLN A 110 -7.47 1.77 -7.82
CA GLN A 110 -7.53 1.58 -9.27
C GLN A 110 -8.85 2.10 -9.86
N ALA A 111 -9.99 1.85 -9.20
CA ALA A 111 -11.28 2.37 -9.64
C ALA A 111 -11.37 3.90 -9.56
N GLN A 112 -10.84 4.53 -8.51
CA GLN A 112 -10.85 5.99 -8.36
C GLN A 112 -9.90 6.67 -9.34
N ALA A 113 -8.70 6.13 -9.55
CA ALA A 113 -7.75 6.62 -10.54
C ALA A 113 -8.34 6.54 -11.96
N ALA A 114 -8.98 5.42 -12.31
CA ALA A 114 -9.66 5.25 -13.59
C ALA A 114 -10.87 6.19 -13.75
N ALA A 115 -11.68 6.37 -12.71
CA ALA A 115 -12.81 7.30 -12.74
C ALA A 115 -12.36 8.77 -12.89
N ALA A 116 -11.23 9.15 -12.29
CA ALA A 116 -10.67 10.51 -12.38
C ALA A 116 -10.25 10.89 -13.81
N MET A 117 -9.85 9.91 -14.63
CA MET A 117 -9.57 10.13 -16.07
C MET A 117 -10.80 10.54 -16.86
N PHE A 118 -12.00 10.15 -16.41
CA PHE A 118 -13.26 10.35 -17.12
C PHE A 118 -14.31 11.07 -16.24
N PRO A 119 -14.17 12.37 -15.94
CA PRO A 119 -15.07 13.10 -15.04
C PRO A 119 -16.55 13.05 -15.44
N TRP A 120 -16.85 12.87 -16.73
CA TRP A 120 -18.22 12.73 -17.24
C TRP A 120 -18.90 11.42 -16.79
N LEU A 121 -18.17 10.49 -16.15
CA LEU A 121 -18.69 9.29 -15.50
C LEU A 121 -18.94 9.44 -14.00
N ALA A 122 -18.65 10.59 -13.39
CA ALA A 122 -18.72 10.79 -11.95
C ALA A 122 -20.07 10.31 -11.37
N ASP A 123 -21.18 10.82 -11.90
CA ASP A 123 -22.54 10.49 -11.42
C ASP A 123 -22.87 8.99 -11.47
N TRP A 124 -22.23 8.24 -12.38
CA TRP A 124 -22.43 6.79 -12.52
C TRP A 124 -21.47 5.97 -11.64
N ALA A 125 -20.22 6.43 -11.51
CA ALA A 125 -19.19 5.73 -10.75
C ALA A 125 -19.33 5.97 -9.24
N GLU A 126 -19.74 7.17 -8.82
CA GLU A 126 -19.84 7.58 -7.42
C GLU A 126 -20.67 6.62 -6.54
N PRO A 127 -21.90 6.21 -6.90
CA PRO A 127 -22.67 5.29 -6.05
C PRO A 127 -21.99 3.92 -5.90
N LYS A 128 -21.23 3.46 -6.91
CA LYS A 128 -20.49 2.18 -6.87
C LYS A 128 -19.20 2.29 -6.06
N LEU A 129 -18.53 3.42 -6.17
CA LEU A 129 -17.35 3.75 -5.35
C LEU A 129 -17.74 3.91 -3.88
N ALA A 130 -18.93 4.45 -3.58
CA ALA A 130 -19.47 4.53 -2.23
C ALA A 130 -19.70 3.14 -1.62
N GLU A 131 -20.29 2.20 -2.37
CA GLU A 131 -20.47 0.80 -1.94
C GLU A 131 -19.13 0.13 -1.61
N LYS A 132 -18.12 0.31 -2.47
CA LYS A 132 -16.75 -0.17 -2.21
C LYS A 132 -16.13 0.43 -0.95
N LYS A 133 -16.26 1.75 -0.78
CA LYS A 133 -15.74 2.44 0.41
C LYS A 133 -16.37 1.89 1.68
N GLN A 134 -17.67 1.60 1.65
CA GLN A 134 -18.37 0.99 2.77
C GLN A 134 -17.86 -0.43 3.05
N TYR A 135 -17.68 -1.26 2.03
CA TYR A 135 -17.14 -2.62 2.21
C TYR A 135 -15.69 -2.61 2.72
N LEU A 136 -14.84 -1.72 2.18
CA LEU A 136 -13.48 -1.52 2.66
C LEU A 136 -13.44 -1.10 4.13
N GLU A 137 -14.37 -0.25 4.56
CA GLU A 137 -14.51 0.17 5.95
C GLU A 137 -14.94 -0.99 6.85
N THR A 138 -15.85 -1.86 6.41
CA THR A 138 -16.18 -3.11 7.13
C THR A 138 -14.95 -3.98 7.34
N LEU A 139 -14.16 -4.22 6.28
CA LEU A 139 -12.92 -4.98 6.36
C LEU A 139 -11.89 -4.31 7.28
N ARG A 140 -11.79 -2.98 7.27
CA ARG A 140 -10.91 -2.23 8.17
C ARG A 140 -11.30 -2.47 9.63
N VAL A 141 -12.59 -2.38 9.96
CA VAL A 141 -13.10 -2.62 11.31
C VAL A 141 -12.83 -4.06 11.76
N GLN A 142 -12.99 -5.04 10.87
CA GLN A 142 -12.64 -6.44 11.15
C GLN A 142 -11.13 -6.61 11.39
N ALA A 143 -10.28 -6.07 10.51
CA ALA A 143 -8.84 -6.13 10.65
C ALA A 143 -8.34 -5.48 11.95
N ALA A 144 -8.93 -4.33 12.33
CA ALA A 144 -8.61 -3.62 13.55
C ALA A 144 -8.87 -4.44 14.82
N ARG A 145 -9.74 -5.46 14.78
CA ARG A 145 -9.96 -6.37 15.93
C ARG A 145 -8.71 -7.20 16.22
N PHE A 146 -7.89 -7.54 15.23
CA PHE A 146 -6.67 -8.31 15.44
C PHE A 146 -5.49 -7.47 15.94
N VAL A 147 -5.65 -6.16 16.04
CA VAL A 147 -4.60 -5.23 16.44
C VAL A 147 -4.80 -4.82 17.89
N ASP A 148 -3.74 -4.89 18.68
CA ASP A 148 -3.72 -4.38 20.05
C ASP A 148 -3.18 -2.94 20.06
N PRO A 149 -3.99 -1.91 20.38
CA PRO A 149 -3.53 -0.53 20.45
C PRO A 149 -2.34 -0.33 21.42
N ASP A 150 -2.33 -1.04 22.54
CA ASP A 150 -1.23 -0.99 23.50
C ASP A 150 0.04 -1.65 22.94
N GLY A 151 -0.15 -2.68 22.11
CA GLY A 151 0.90 -3.31 21.31
C GLY A 151 1.52 -2.33 20.31
N LEU A 152 0.70 -1.53 19.61
CA LEU A 152 1.18 -0.48 18.70
C LEU A 152 1.98 0.60 19.45
N LEU A 153 1.51 1.06 20.61
CA LEU A 153 2.24 2.02 21.45
C LEU A 153 3.57 1.43 21.94
N THR A 154 3.58 0.17 22.37
CA THR A 154 4.81 -0.53 22.79
C THR A 154 5.80 -0.66 21.65
N GLY A 155 5.33 -0.98 20.44
CA GLY A 155 6.16 -1.00 19.23
C GLY A 155 6.70 0.38 18.86
N ALA A 156 5.91 1.44 19.04
CA ALA A 156 6.35 2.81 18.84
C ALA A 156 7.44 3.22 19.84
N ALA A 157 7.24 2.90 21.12
CA ALA A 157 8.25 3.10 22.17
C ALA A 157 9.54 2.34 21.84
N ALA A 158 9.45 1.06 21.46
CA ALA A 158 10.61 0.23 21.16
C ALA A 158 11.48 0.79 20.02
N ALA A 159 10.85 1.35 18.97
CA ALA A 159 11.56 2.00 17.86
C ALA A 159 12.36 3.24 18.32
N LEU A 160 11.83 3.98 19.30
CA LEU A 160 12.42 5.21 19.82
C LEU A 160 13.39 4.99 20.99
N LEU A 161 13.55 3.75 21.48
CA LEU A 161 14.51 3.44 22.53
C LEU A 161 15.96 3.53 22.02
N ASP A 162 16.79 4.23 22.78
CA ASP A 162 18.24 4.23 22.60
C ASP A 162 18.86 2.87 22.98
N GLU A 163 20.00 2.55 22.38
CA GLU A 163 20.76 1.33 22.71
C GLU A 163 21.14 1.35 24.22
N PRO A 164 20.70 0.37 25.03
CA PRO A 164 20.95 0.35 26.46
C PRO A 164 22.40 -0.04 26.77
N GLU A 165 22.85 0.23 28.00
CA GLU A 165 24.14 -0.26 28.48
C GLU A 165 24.12 -1.79 28.58
N LEU A 166 25.02 -2.45 27.82
CA LEU A 166 25.04 -3.91 27.70
C LEU A 166 25.93 -4.55 28.79
N PRO A 167 25.43 -5.52 29.58
CA PRO A 167 26.15 -6.11 30.70
C PRO A 167 27.13 -7.20 30.23
N ALA A 168 28.15 -6.82 29.47
CA ALA A 168 29.14 -7.77 28.94
C ALA A 168 30.06 -8.39 30.01
N ASP A 169 30.04 -7.86 31.23
CA ASP A 169 30.79 -8.36 32.39
C ASP A 169 29.96 -9.32 33.26
N ASP A 170 28.74 -9.66 32.85
CA ASP A 170 27.89 -10.60 33.59
C ASP A 170 28.54 -12.00 33.66
N PRO A 171 28.79 -12.54 34.87
CA PRO A 171 29.30 -13.90 35.06
C PRO A 171 28.49 -14.98 34.33
N ALA A 172 27.17 -14.82 34.17
CA ALA A 172 26.30 -15.78 33.50
C ALA A 172 26.58 -15.89 31.99
N LEU A 173 27.12 -14.82 31.38
CA LEU A 173 27.42 -14.74 29.93
C LEU A 173 28.83 -15.20 29.58
N THR A 174 29.71 -15.40 30.58
CA THR A 174 31.11 -15.82 30.37
C THR A 174 31.26 -17.16 29.65
N ALA A 175 30.24 -18.02 29.71
CA ALA A 175 30.22 -19.31 29.01
C ALA A 175 30.12 -19.16 27.47
N ILE A 176 29.67 -18.00 26.98
CA ILE A 176 29.47 -17.71 25.54
C ILE A 176 30.82 -17.50 24.86
N GLY A 177 31.73 -16.71 25.44
CA GLY A 177 33.01 -16.40 24.82
C GLY A 177 33.75 -15.24 25.49
N THR A 178 34.59 -14.57 24.71
CA THR A 178 35.33 -13.36 25.11
C THR A 178 34.40 -12.16 25.32
N ARG A 179 34.86 -11.14 26.07
CA ARG A 179 34.09 -9.91 26.31
C ARG A 179 33.67 -9.22 25.01
N GLU A 180 34.50 -9.24 23.98
CA GLU A 180 34.20 -8.69 22.67
C GLU A 180 33.10 -9.48 21.95
N GLU A 181 33.11 -10.81 22.05
CA GLU A 181 32.07 -11.68 21.48
C GLU A 181 30.73 -11.51 22.19
N ILE A 182 30.74 -11.43 23.51
CA ILE A 182 29.54 -11.15 24.32
C ILE A 182 28.95 -9.79 23.94
N ASN A 183 29.76 -8.72 23.89
CA ASN A 183 29.29 -7.39 23.47
C ASN A 183 28.69 -7.41 22.06
N ARG A 184 29.33 -8.09 21.10
CA ARG A 184 28.82 -8.19 19.74
C ARG A 184 27.48 -8.94 19.69
N GLY A 185 27.38 -10.04 20.44
CA GLY A 185 26.16 -10.84 20.58
C GLY A 185 25.03 -10.05 21.22
N LEU A 186 25.29 -9.34 22.31
CA LEU A 186 24.31 -8.50 23.01
C LEU A 186 23.81 -7.34 22.13
N ARG A 187 24.69 -6.69 21.35
CA ARG A 187 24.26 -5.67 20.38
C ARG A 187 23.39 -6.24 19.26
N ALA A 188 23.74 -7.42 18.76
CA ALA A 188 22.95 -8.09 17.73
C ALA A 188 21.58 -8.52 18.30
N LEU A 189 21.55 -9.01 19.54
CA LEU A 189 20.33 -9.37 20.26
C LEU A 189 19.44 -8.15 20.47
N TRP A 190 19.99 -7.03 20.95
CA TRP A 190 19.26 -5.77 21.09
C TRP A 190 18.65 -5.31 19.78
N ARG A 191 19.44 -5.26 18.70
CA ARG A 191 18.95 -4.80 17.39
C ARG A 191 17.90 -5.72 16.79
N ASP A 192 18.03 -7.03 16.97
CA ASP A 192 17.01 -7.96 16.48
C ASP A 192 15.73 -7.90 17.30
N TRP A 193 15.86 -7.80 18.62
CA TRP A 193 14.75 -7.52 19.51
C TRP A 193 14.04 -6.22 19.11
N GLN A 194 14.77 -5.12 18.95
CA GLN A 194 14.23 -3.81 18.57
C GLN A 194 13.50 -3.89 17.22
N ARG A 195 14.11 -4.50 16.19
CA ARG A 195 13.49 -4.69 14.88
C ARG A 195 12.20 -5.52 14.91
N ARG A 196 12.15 -6.57 15.72
CA ARG A 196 10.91 -7.36 15.87
C ARG A 196 9.89 -6.65 16.73
N ALA A 197 10.36 -5.87 17.71
CA ALA A 197 9.51 -5.13 18.60
C ALA A 197 8.81 -3.95 17.92
N GLU A 198 9.55 -3.23 17.08
CA GLU A 198 9.02 -2.13 16.27
C GLU A 198 8.08 -2.64 15.18
N ALA A 199 8.36 -3.77 14.54
CA ALA A 199 7.57 -4.27 13.41
C ALA A 199 6.26 -4.97 13.83
N GLY A 200 6.08 -5.34 15.10
CA GLY A 200 4.93 -6.10 15.56
C GLY A 200 3.74 -5.24 16.03
N TRP A 201 2.53 -5.66 15.66
CA TRP A 201 1.25 -5.14 16.21
C TRP A 201 0.64 -6.01 17.32
N GLY A 202 1.26 -7.17 17.59
CA GLY A 202 0.81 -8.17 18.55
C GLY A 202 1.53 -8.05 19.90
N ARG A 203 1.25 -8.98 20.82
CA ARG A 203 1.85 -8.96 22.16
C ARG A 203 3.34 -9.31 22.14
N PRO A 204 4.13 -8.83 23.11
CA PRO A 204 5.55 -9.18 23.25
C PRO A 204 5.81 -10.69 23.39
N SER A 205 4.86 -11.47 23.91
CA SER A 205 4.99 -12.93 24.07
C SER A 205 5.17 -13.70 22.76
N GLU A 206 4.78 -13.13 21.61
CA GLU A 206 5.10 -13.67 20.28
C GLU A 206 6.60 -13.56 19.92
N ARG A 207 7.42 -12.94 20.79
CA ARG A 207 8.83 -12.58 20.58
C ARG A 207 9.79 -13.37 21.50
N SER A 208 9.27 -14.29 22.30
CA SER A 208 10.00 -15.10 23.31
C SER A 208 11.13 -15.97 22.76
N TYR A 209 11.20 -16.20 21.44
CA TYR A 209 12.23 -17.05 20.83
C TYR A 209 13.59 -16.33 20.59
N ILE A 210 13.68 -15.01 20.81
CA ILE A 210 14.87 -14.22 20.44
C ILE A 210 16.08 -14.52 21.34
N SER A 211 15.88 -14.95 22.58
CA SER A 211 16.94 -15.25 23.56
C SER A 211 17.89 -16.37 23.11
N TYR A 212 17.38 -17.35 22.35
CA TYR A 212 18.17 -18.43 21.76
C TYR A 212 19.22 -17.95 20.75
N MET A 213 19.09 -16.73 20.22
CA MET A 213 20.09 -16.19 19.29
C MET A 213 21.44 -15.93 19.95
N LEU A 214 21.44 -15.56 21.23
CA LEU A 214 22.68 -15.30 21.97
C LEU A 214 23.47 -16.60 22.19
N THR A 215 22.77 -17.73 22.32
CA THR A 215 23.35 -19.05 22.59
C THR A 215 23.37 -19.98 21.37
N HIS A 216 23.02 -19.49 20.17
CA HIS A 216 22.89 -20.30 18.94
C HIS A 216 24.18 -21.06 18.55
N GLY A 217 25.36 -20.56 18.95
CA GLY A 217 26.65 -21.22 18.76
C GLY A 217 27.08 -22.18 19.89
N MET A 218 26.32 -22.25 20.98
CA MET A 218 26.58 -23.12 22.12
C MET A 218 25.74 -24.39 22.03
N ARG A 219 26.36 -25.55 22.32
CA ARG A 219 25.60 -26.79 22.48
C ARG A 219 24.78 -26.70 23.77
N SER A 220 23.52 -27.13 23.72
CA SER A 220 22.60 -27.13 24.87
C SER A 220 23.13 -27.90 26.09
N ASN A 221 24.00 -28.89 25.87
CA ASN A 221 24.65 -29.68 26.91
C ASN A 221 25.92 -29.04 27.50
N ARG A 222 26.34 -27.87 27.02
CA ARG A 222 27.53 -27.17 27.52
C ARG A 222 27.22 -26.54 28.87
N LYS A 223 28.13 -26.71 29.83
CA LYS A 223 28.05 -26.04 31.14
C LYS A 223 27.93 -24.53 30.95
N GLY A 224 26.91 -23.92 31.54
CA GLY A 224 26.61 -22.48 31.43
C GLY A 224 25.61 -22.11 30.33
N TYR A 225 25.18 -23.05 29.47
CA TYR A 225 24.15 -22.78 28.45
C TYR A 225 22.83 -22.30 29.05
N ALA A 226 22.28 -23.04 30.02
CA ALA A 226 21.02 -22.67 30.67
C ALA A 226 21.08 -21.33 31.41
N GLN A 227 22.24 -21.02 32.01
CA GLN A 227 22.47 -19.74 32.67
C GLN A 227 22.53 -18.57 31.68
N ALA A 228 23.20 -18.78 30.53
CA ALA A 228 23.25 -17.79 29.46
C ALA A 228 21.88 -17.56 28.80
N CYS A 229 21.08 -18.61 28.60
CA CYS A 229 19.69 -18.48 28.12
C CYS A 229 18.83 -17.68 29.11
N SER A 230 18.85 -18.04 30.40
CA SER A 230 18.10 -17.31 31.44
C SER A 230 18.49 -15.83 31.52
N ALA A 231 19.79 -15.52 31.44
CA ALA A 231 20.26 -14.14 31.43
C ALA A 231 19.82 -13.38 30.17
N ALA A 232 19.79 -14.05 29.00
CA ALA A 232 19.27 -13.46 27.77
C ALA A 232 17.75 -13.20 27.85
N ASP A 233 16.98 -14.13 28.42
CA ASP A 233 15.54 -13.98 28.66
C ASP A 233 15.25 -12.80 29.60
N GLU A 234 15.99 -12.70 30.71
CA GLU A 234 15.87 -11.58 31.66
C GLU A 234 16.19 -10.24 31.00
N LEU A 235 17.20 -10.18 30.14
CA LEU A 235 17.53 -8.97 29.38
C LEU A 235 16.42 -8.58 28.41
N VAL A 236 15.94 -9.51 27.60
CA VAL A 236 14.82 -9.27 26.67
C VAL A 236 13.57 -8.80 27.43
N ALA A 237 13.22 -9.47 28.53
CA ALA A 237 12.10 -9.08 29.38
C ALA A 237 12.29 -7.66 29.97
N SER A 238 13.52 -7.30 30.36
CA SER A 238 13.82 -5.95 30.87
C SER A 238 13.58 -4.87 29.80
N TRP A 239 13.96 -5.12 28.55
CA TRP A 239 13.76 -4.21 27.44
C TRP A 239 12.27 -4.08 27.06
N GLU A 240 11.53 -5.18 27.09
CA GLU A 240 10.08 -5.15 26.92
C GLU A 240 9.37 -4.37 28.02
N ASN A 241 9.81 -4.52 29.27
CA ASN A 241 9.30 -3.76 30.39
C ASN A 241 9.57 -2.26 30.24
N LEU A 242 10.76 -1.88 29.76
CA LEU A 242 11.10 -0.48 29.46
C LEU A 242 10.21 0.10 28.35
N ALA A 243 10.05 -0.62 27.24
CA ALA A 243 9.17 -0.19 26.14
C ALA A 243 7.72 -0.03 26.62
N ARG A 244 7.21 -0.97 27.42
CA ARG A 244 5.86 -0.91 27.98
C ARG A 244 5.70 0.25 28.97
N ALA A 245 6.69 0.51 29.80
CA ALA A 245 6.67 1.64 30.72
C ALA A 245 6.67 2.98 29.98
N ALA A 246 7.45 3.10 28.90
CA ALA A 246 7.45 4.29 28.04
C ALA A 246 6.10 4.48 27.34
N ALA A 247 5.50 3.41 26.82
CA ALA A 247 4.16 3.43 26.24
C ALA A 247 3.10 3.87 27.26
N ALA A 248 3.11 3.30 28.48
CA ALA A 248 2.16 3.63 29.54
C ALA A 248 2.30 5.06 30.10
N GLY A 249 3.47 5.68 29.95
CA GLY A 249 3.72 7.08 30.32
C GLY A 249 3.16 8.09 29.32
N THR A 250 2.65 7.63 28.17
CA THR A 250 2.13 8.49 27.10
C THR A 250 0.60 8.58 27.18
N GLU A 251 0.03 9.71 26.77
CA GLU A 251 -1.41 9.85 26.57
C GLU A 251 -1.88 8.90 25.44
N PRO A 252 -2.76 7.92 25.72
CA PRO A 252 -3.21 6.96 24.71
C PRO A 252 -4.27 7.55 23.77
N ALA A 253 -4.77 8.75 24.05
CA ALA A 253 -5.80 9.38 23.25
C ALA A 253 -5.26 9.79 21.87
N PRO A 254 -5.94 9.43 20.77
CA PRO A 254 -5.53 9.81 19.42
C PRO A 254 -5.86 11.29 19.17
N THR A 255 -4.92 12.18 19.46
CA THR A 255 -5.11 13.64 19.39
C THR A 255 -4.38 14.31 18.23
N LEU A 256 -3.34 13.67 17.68
CA LEU A 256 -2.53 14.24 16.61
C LEU A 256 -2.98 13.74 15.24
N LEU A 257 -2.96 14.63 14.25
CA LEU A 257 -3.25 14.32 12.86
C LEU A 257 -1.94 14.24 12.06
N VAL A 258 -1.76 13.14 11.34
CA VAL A 258 -0.62 12.89 10.45
C VAL A 258 -1.16 12.57 9.06
N THR A 259 -0.56 13.18 8.04
CA THR A 259 -0.82 12.82 6.65
C THR A 259 0.26 11.85 6.17
N ALA A 260 -0.17 10.71 5.65
CA ALA A 260 0.71 9.69 5.10
C ALA A 260 0.49 9.54 3.60
N HIS A 261 1.57 9.54 2.84
CA HIS A 261 1.59 9.34 1.40
C HIS A 261 2.16 7.96 1.08
N LEU A 262 1.42 7.17 0.30
CA LEU A 262 1.85 5.82 -0.09
C LEU A 262 2.66 5.90 -1.40
N SER A 263 3.83 5.27 -1.41
CA SER A 263 4.75 5.32 -2.55
C SER A 263 4.15 4.78 -3.86
N GLU A 264 4.55 5.39 -4.97
CA GLU A 264 4.30 4.88 -6.31
C GLU A 264 5.41 3.89 -6.69
N VAL A 265 5.15 2.59 -6.56
CA VAL A 265 6.04 1.59 -7.18
C VAL A 265 5.88 1.79 -8.68
N ALA A 266 6.94 2.31 -9.32
CA ALA A 266 7.00 2.45 -10.77
C ALA A 266 6.69 1.10 -11.40
N ASP A 267 5.58 1.05 -12.15
CA ASP A 267 5.04 -0.14 -12.77
C ASP A 267 5.96 -0.55 -13.93
N ASP A 268 7.07 -1.24 -13.61
CA ASP A 268 7.98 -1.78 -14.62
C ASP A 268 7.28 -2.98 -15.25
N SER A 269 6.65 -2.68 -16.39
CA SER A 269 5.81 -3.56 -17.19
C SER A 269 6.62 -4.71 -17.80
N SER A 270 7.04 -5.68 -17.00
CA SER A 270 7.37 -7.02 -17.49
C SER A 270 7.32 -8.03 -16.35
N HIS A 271 6.21 -8.76 -16.28
CA HIS A 271 6.04 -9.94 -15.44
C HIS A 271 6.16 -9.72 -13.93
N ARG A 272 5.05 -9.36 -13.28
CA ARG A 272 4.86 -9.68 -11.86
C ARG A 272 3.39 -9.65 -11.51
N TYR A 273 2.95 -10.62 -10.71
CA TYR A 273 1.80 -10.44 -9.84
C TYR A 273 1.99 -9.09 -9.13
N GLU A 274 1.22 -8.09 -9.54
CA GLU A 274 1.31 -6.72 -9.04
C GLU A 274 1.12 -6.74 -7.52
N ARG A 275 2.22 -6.73 -6.77
CA ARG A 275 2.20 -6.47 -5.32
C ARG A 275 1.52 -5.13 -5.10
N GLY A 276 0.42 -5.12 -4.36
CA GLY A 276 -0.31 -3.89 -4.06
C GLY A 276 0.55 -2.93 -3.22
N PHE A 277 0.29 -1.63 -3.30
CA PHE A 277 1.03 -0.60 -2.57
C PHE A 277 0.98 -0.75 -1.03
N LEU A 278 0.03 -1.54 -0.50
CA LEU A 278 -0.05 -1.88 0.93
C LEU A 278 0.67 -3.19 1.28
N SER A 279 1.12 -3.98 0.30
CA SER A 279 1.73 -5.29 0.55
C SER A 279 3.19 -5.22 1.01
N GLU A 280 3.82 -4.05 0.86
CA GLU A 280 5.20 -3.80 1.31
C GLU A 280 5.26 -3.20 2.72
N LEU A 281 4.12 -2.81 3.29
CA LEU A 281 4.06 -2.26 4.63
C LEU A 281 4.33 -3.35 5.67
N ASP A 282 5.12 -3.00 6.68
CA ASP A 282 5.29 -3.87 7.85
C ASP A 282 3.98 -4.03 8.62
N ASN A 283 3.97 -5.00 9.52
CA ASN A 283 2.80 -5.29 10.32
C ASN A 283 2.44 -4.05 11.17
N TRP A 284 3.37 -3.47 11.92
CA TRP A 284 3.08 -2.29 12.74
C TRP A 284 2.41 -1.15 11.97
N THR A 285 2.93 -0.77 10.80
CA THR A 285 2.38 0.31 9.96
C THR A 285 0.98 -0.05 9.47
N THR A 286 0.80 -1.28 8.98
CA THR A 286 -0.52 -1.77 8.58
C THR A 286 -1.51 -1.74 9.76
N GLY A 287 -1.06 -2.08 10.96
CA GLY A 287 -1.82 -2.01 12.20
C GLY A 287 -2.27 -0.60 12.54
N VAL A 288 -1.35 0.36 12.45
CA VAL A 288 -1.65 1.79 12.63
C VAL A 288 -2.69 2.26 11.61
N LEU A 289 -2.58 1.86 10.34
CA LEU A 289 -3.55 2.23 9.31
C LEU A 289 -4.94 1.66 9.63
N VAL A 290 -5.07 0.37 9.97
CA VAL A 290 -6.41 -0.19 10.24
C VAL A 290 -7.02 0.36 11.52
N THR A 291 -6.22 0.74 12.53
CA THR A 291 -6.72 1.24 13.81
C THR A 291 -7.03 2.74 13.80
N TYR A 292 -6.17 3.56 13.18
CA TYR A 292 -6.18 5.02 13.34
C TYR A 292 -6.50 5.81 12.08
N LEU A 293 -6.91 5.15 10.99
CA LEU A 293 -7.36 5.85 9.78
C LEU A 293 -8.61 6.69 10.05
N ALA A 294 -8.48 8.00 9.89
CA ALA A 294 -9.57 8.96 10.05
C ALA A 294 -10.23 9.31 8.70
N SER A 295 -9.42 9.46 7.65
CA SER A 295 -9.92 9.67 6.28
C SER A 295 -8.90 9.21 5.24
N ALA A 296 -9.37 8.92 4.03
CA ALA A 296 -8.51 8.43 2.95
C ALA A 296 -8.96 8.98 1.59
N ASP A 297 -8.01 9.55 0.84
CA ASP A 297 -8.11 9.72 -0.60
C ASP A 297 -7.30 8.60 -1.27
N TRP A 298 -7.95 7.45 -1.48
CA TRP A 298 -7.31 6.31 -2.14
C TRP A 298 -6.94 6.61 -3.59
N GLY A 299 -7.60 7.54 -4.27
CA GLY A 299 -7.26 7.95 -5.63
C GLY A 299 -5.88 8.61 -5.69
N ARG A 300 -5.61 9.51 -4.74
CA ARG A 300 -4.31 10.20 -4.60
C ARG A 300 -3.30 9.47 -3.73
N ARG A 301 -3.71 8.35 -3.11
CA ARG A 301 -2.90 7.57 -2.14
C ARG A 301 -2.49 8.39 -0.91
N THR A 302 -3.34 9.31 -0.51
CA THR A 302 -3.14 10.17 0.67
C THR A 302 -4.07 9.71 1.78
N LEU A 303 -3.51 9.38 2.94
CA LEU A 303 -4.25 8.95 4.12
C LEU A 303 -4.08 9.97 5.24
N THR A 304 -5.16 10.23 5.99
CA THR A 304 -5.10 11.03 7.21
C THR A 304 -5.33 10.12 8.41
N LEU A 305 -4.36 10.10 9.31
CA LEU A 305 -4.36 9.28 10.51
C LEU A 305 -4.57 10.18 11.72
N GLN A 306 -5.41 9.73 12.66
CA GLN A 306 -5.57 10.36 13.97
C GLN A 306 -4.96 9.45 15.02
N VAL A 307 -3.75 9.78 15.46
CA VAL A 307 -2.88 8.88 16.24
C VAL A 307 -2.46 9.50 17.59
N PRO A 308 -2.09 8.66 18.58
CA PRO A 308 -1.44 9.11 19.81
C PRO A 308 -0.07 9.77 19.53
N PRO A 309 0.41 10.66 20.41
CA PRO A 309 1.68 11.37 20.23
C PRO A 309 2.88 10.47 19.92
N LEU A 310 3.04 9.37 20.67
CA LEU A 310 4.16 8.44 20.49
C LEU A 310 4.14 7.74 19.13
N ILE A 311 2.95 7.44 18.59
CA ILE A 311 2.81 6.87 17.25
C ILE A 311 3.13 7.93 16.19
N ALA A 312 2.71 9.18 16.40
CA ALA A 312 3.06 10.29 15.51
C ALA A 312 4.57 10.52 15.46
N ASP A 313 5.25 10.55 16.61
CA ASP A 313 6.70 10.74 16.70
C ASP A 313 7.46 9.68 15.90
N ARG A 314 7.03 8.41 15.98
CA ARG A 314 7.60 7.33 15.17
C ARG A 314 7.28 7.48 13.68
N LEU A 315 6.05 7.80 13.32
CA LEU A 315 5.65 7.97 11.91
C LEU A 315 6.43 9.11 11.24
N LEU A 316 6.75 10.16 11.99
CA LEU A 316 7.48 11.33 11.52
C LEU A 316 9.01 11.17 11.60
N ASP A 317 9.53 10.12 12.24
CA ASP A 317 10.96 9.83 12.26
C ASP A 317 11.42 9.28 10.90
N SER A 318 12.25 10.05 10.21
CA SER A 318 12.79 9.75 8.88
C SER A 318 13.61 8.46 8.79
N ARG A 319 13.93 7.83 9.94
CA ARG A 319 14.67 6.56 10.01
C ARG A 319 13.76 5.34 9.91
N SER A 320 12.47 5.47 10.18
CA SER A 320 11.58 4.33 10.43
C SER A 320 10.47 4.15 9.39
N SER A 321 10.21 5.12 8.51
CA SER A 321 8.95 5.14 7.77
C SER A 321 9.06 4.59 6.34
N LEU A 322 8.34 3.50 6.08
CA LEU A 322 7.98 3.04 4.72
C LEU A 322 6.93 3.97 4.06
N LEU A 323 6.36 4.87 4.87
CA LEU A 323 5.44 5.91 4.47
C LEU A 323 6.16 7.26 4.48
N ASP A 324 5.85 8.11 3.52
CA ASP A 324 6.23 9.51 3.61
C ASP A 324 5.16 10.24 4.44
N CYS A 325 5.53 10.67 5.64
CA CYS A 325 4.61 11.20 6.64
C CYS A 325 4.94 12.65 6.97
N GLU A 326 3.91 13.49 7.03
CA GLU A 326 4.03 14.89 7.44
C GLU A 326 2.99 15.26 8.49
N PRO A 327 3.29 16.24 9.38
CA PRO A 327 2.29 16.76 10.30
C PRO A 327 1.12 17.33 9.51
N HIS A 328 -0.11 16.91 9.84
CA HIS A 328 -1.27 17.42 9.14
C HIS A 328 -1.46 18.89 9.47
N THR A 329 -1.19 19.75 8.50
CA THR A 329 -1.43 21.19 8.66
C THR A 329 -2.89 21.43 8.33
N THR A 330 -3.71 21.78 9.33
CA THR A 330 -5.04 22.35 9.11
C THR A 330 -4.89 23.77 8.56
N ALA A 331 -4.31 23.89 7.36
CA ALA A 331 -4.51 25.07 6.56
C ALA A 331 -6.01 25.08 6.23
N THR A 332 -6.71 26.00 6.90
CA THR A 332 -8.07 26.40 6.62
C THR A 332 -8.35 26.28 5.13
N THR A 333 -9.48 25.66 4.82
CA THR A 333 -10.11 25.65 3.49
C THR A 333 -10.52 27.08 3.14
N GLU A 334 -9.57 28.00 3.06
CA GLU A 334 -9.71 29.23 2.31
C GLU A 334 -9.45 28.86 0.86
N THR A 335 -10.51 29.03 0.11
CA THR A 335 -10.59 28.98 -1.35
C THR A 335 -9.44 29.75 -1.97
N THR A 336 -8.29 29.10 -2.15
CA THR A 336 -7.21 29.63 -2.96
C THR A 336 -7.32 28.92 -4.31
N THR A 337 -8.12 29.54 -5.17
CA THR A 337 -8.02 29.36 -6.61
C THR A 337 -6.61 29.74 -7.02
N GLY A 338 -5.72 28.75 -7.16
CA GLY A 338 -4.32 29.01 -7.47
C GLY A 338 -3.46 27.76 -7.43
N THR A 339 -3.33 27.14 -8.60
CA THR A 339 -2.26 26.19 -8.96
C THR A 339 -2.45 24.76 -8.47
N GLU A 340 -3.47 24.09 -9.03
CA GLU A 340 -3.46 22.64 -9.28
C GLU A 340 -2.28 22.30 -10.22
N ALA A 341 -1.07 22.17 -9.67
CA ALA A 341 0.07 21.69 -10.43
C ALA A 341 0.96 20.83 -9.52
N GLU A 342 0.58 19.56 -9.40
CA GLU A 342 1.45 18.38 -9.41
C GLU A 342 0.54 17.17 -9.15
N THR A 343 0.44 16.26 -10.13
CA THR A 343 -0.41 15.03 -10.14
C THR A 343 -1.91 15.15 -10.46
N ALA A 344 -2.37 16.20 -11.14
CA ALA A 344 -3.68 16.15 -11.79
C ALA A 344 -3.62 15.16 -12.98
N VAL A 345 -4.22 13.98 -12.83
CA VAL A 345 -4.46 13.07 -13.95
C VAL A 345 -5.26 13.83 -15.01
N ALA A 346 -4.65 14.12 -16.16
CA ALA A 346 -5.32 14.99 -17.13
C ALA A 346 -6.56 14.34 -17.70
N HIS A 347 -7.66 15.08 -17.61
CA HIS A 347 -8.98 14.64 -18.00
C HIS A 347 -9.05 14.39 -19.51
N ILE A 348 -9.31 13.15 -19.91
CA ILE A 348 -9.50 12.80 -21.31
C ILE A 348 -10.94 13.16 -21.70
N LYS A 349 -11.10 14.30 -22.39
CA LYS A 349 -12.37 14.75 -22.97
C LYS A 349 -12.51 14.30 -24.42
N PRO A 350 -13.75 14.17 -24.92
CA PRO A 350 -13.99 13.93 -26.34
C PRO A 350 -13.29 14.98 -27.21
N GLY A 351 -12.51 14.52 -28.18
CA GLY A 351 -11.80 15.35 -29.17
C GLY A 351 -10.39 15.78 -28.78
N ILE A 352 -9.88 15.37 -27.61
CA ILE A 352 -8.45 15.51 -27.30
C ILE A 352 -7.60 14.60 -28.21
N PHE A 353 -8.16 13.45 -28.59
CA PHE A 353 -7.56 12.51 -29.52
C PHE A 353 -8.35 12.49 -30.84
N ASP A 354 -8.15 11.47 -31.66
CA ASP A 354 -8.76 11.34 -32.97
C ASP A 354 -10.26 10.94 -32.95
N ASP A 355 -10.89 10.97 -31.78
CA ASP A 355 -12.22 10.43 -31.43
C ASP A 355 -13.41 11.35 -31.81
N THR A 356 -13.14 12.52 -32.37
CA THR A 356 -14.13 13.45 -32.92
C THR A 356 -13.73 13.92 -34.32
N PRO A 357 -14.69 14.45 -35.14
CA PRO A 357 -14.35 15.09 -36.41
C PRO A 357 -13.23 16.12 -36.23
N VAL A 358 -12.31 16.23 -37.19
CA VAL A 358 -11.12 17.11 -37.08
C VAL A 358 -11.44 18.53 -36.60
N ARG A 359 -12.59 19.08 -37.03
CA ARG A 359 -13.07 20.41 -36.66
C ARG A 359 -13.45 20.58 -35.17
N ASP A 360 -13.76 19.48 -34.50
CA ASP A 360 -14.21 19.43 -33.11
C ASP A 360 -13.06 19.03 -32.16
N ARG A 361 -11.84 18.84 -32.71
CA ARG A 361 -10.67 18.42 -31.95
C ARG A 361 -10.07 19.55 -31.12
N GLN A 362 -9.64 19.19 -29.91
CA GLN A 362 -9.11 20.08 -28.91
C GLN A 362 -7.60 19.91 -28.78
N PRO A 363 -6.86 20.98 -28.44
CA PRO A 363 -5.44 20.86 -28.16
C PRO A 363 -5.17 19.89 -27.01
N PHE A 364 -4.16 19.05 -27.15
CA PHE A 364 -3.74 18.13 -26.11
C PHE A 364 -2.53 18.67 -25.34
N ALA A 365 -2.36 18.22 -24.09
CA ALA A 365 -1.32 18.64 -23.16
C ALA A 365 -0.34 17.49 -22.89
N ALA A 366 0.77 17.78 -22.22
CA ALA A 366 1.81 16.80 -21.90
C ALA A 366 1.24 15.59 -21.12
N ASP A 367 0.30 15.83 -20.21
CA ASP A 367 -0.34 14.77 -19.44
C ASP A 367 -1.19 13.82 -20.33
N HIS A 368 -1.81 14.31 -21.41
CA HIS A 368 -2.52 13.46 -22.37
C HIS A 368 -1.56 12.58 -23.17
N VAL A 369 -0.35 13.07 -23.47
CA VAL A 369 0.72 12.27 -24.10
C VAL A 369 1.18 11.15 -23.17
N ARG A 370 1.34 11.45 -21.87
CA ARG A 370 1.67 10.41 -20.87
C ARG A 370 0.57 9.36 -20.74
N ALA A 371 -0.70 9.77 -20.71
CA ALA A 371 -1.83 8.85 -20.72
C ALA A 371 -1.85 7.95 -21.97
N LEU A 372 -1.53 8.51 -23.14
CA LEU A 372 -1.44 7.73 -24.39
C LEU A 372 -0.28 6.72 -24.35
N ARG A 373 0.89 7.11 -23.82
CA ARG A 373 2.06 6.23 -23.69
C ARG A 373 1.84 5.06 -22.74
N ALA A 374 1.11 5.25 -21.64
CA ALA A 374 0.74 4.16 -20.72
C ALA A 374 -0.10 3.07 -21.43
N VAL A 375 -0.77 3.41 -22.52
CA VAL A 375 -1.67 2.51 -23.24
C VAL A 375 -1.00 1.86 -24.45
N SER A 376 -0.15 2.61 -25.17
CA SER A 376 0.60 2.15 -26.35
C SER A 376 1.85 1.37 -25.94
N ALA A 377 1.73 0.04 -25.78
CA ALA A 377 2.87 -0.84 -25.55
C ALA A 377 3.67 -1.05 -26.84
N GLY A 378 4.65 -0.18 -27.11
CA GLY A 378 5.57 -0.31 -28.24
C GLY A 378 6.33 1.00 -28.53
N ASP A 379 7.49 0.88 -29.19
CA ASP A 379 8.42 1.96 -29.59
C ASP A 379 7.76 3.27 -30.01
N ASP A 380 8.42 4.43 -29.82
CA ASP A 380 7.92 5.81 -30.03
C ASP A 380 7.28 6.04 -31.43
N GLN A 381 6.03 5.60 -31.59
CA GLN A 381 5.36 5.54 -32.88
C GLN A 381 5.06 6.96 -33.41
N PRO A 382 5.10 7.19 -34.73
CA PRO A 382 4.82 8.49 -35.32
C PRO A 382 3.32 8.80 -35.37
N TYR A 383 2.93 10.00 -34.95
CA TYR A 383 1.55 10.52 -34.98
C TYR A 383 1.44 11.65 -36.00
N LEU A 384 0.35 11.71 -36.76
CA LEU A 384 0.01 12.92 -37.52
C LEU A 384 -0.62 13.91 -36.56
N VAL A 385 0.04 15.04 -36.37
CA VAL A 385 -0.41 16.15 -35.53
C VAL A 385 -0.61 17.40 -36.37
N PHE A 386 -1.40 18.34 -35.87
CA PHE A 386 -1.55 19.66 -36.49
C PHE A 386 -1.34 20.75 -35.47
N SER A 387 -0.55 21.75 -35.85
CA SER A 387 -0.45 23.01 -35.11
C SER A 387 -0.84 24.19 -35.99
N PRO A 388 -1.39 25.27 -35.41
CA PRO A 388 -1.66 26.50 -36.16
C PRO A 388 -0.40 27.08 -36.81
N ASP A 389 0.75 26.91 -36.17
CA ASP A 389 2.02 27.54 -36.58
C ASP A 389 2.81 26.74 -37.62
N ALA A 390 2.77 25.40 -37.55
CA ALA A 390 3.54 24.54 -38.45
C ALA A 390 2.67 23.74 -39.45
N GLY A 391 1.34 23.77 -39.30
CA GLY A 391 0.44 22.95 -40.09
C GLY A 391 0.49 21.46 -39.69
N PRO A 392 0.12 20.53 -40.61
CA PRO A 392 0.15 19.11 -40.34
C PRO A 392 1.58 18.54 -40.41
N GLU A 393 2.01 17.86 -39.36
CA GLU A 393 3.32 17.22 -39.22
C GLU A 393 3.17 15.77 -38.75
N VAL A 394 4.09 14.89 -39.14
CA VAL A 394 4.18 13.53 -38.58
C VAL A 394 5.35 13.48 -37.61
N LEU A 395 5.05 13.29 -36.32
CA LEU A 395 6.03 13.38 -35.24
C LEU A 395 5.89 12.21 -34.25
N PRO A 396 7.01 11.64 -33.76
CA PRO A 396 7.00 10.72 -32.63
C PRO A 396 6.47 11.38 -31.35
N LEU A 397 5.82 10.62 -30.46
CA LEU A 397 5.25 11.14 -29.21
C LEU A 397 6.31 11.82 -28.33
N ALA A 398 7.53 11.30 -28.27
CA ALA A 398 8.61 11.92 -27.48
C ALA A 398 9.01 13.31 -28.03
N VAL A 399 8.92 13.52 -29.35
CA VAL A 399 9.17 14.82 -29.98
C VAL A 399 8.02 15.79 -29.67
N VAL A 400 6.78 15.30 -29.74
CA VAL A 400 5.59 16.07 -29.39
C VAL A 400 5.62 16.50 -27.92
N GLU A 401 5.97 15.61 -27.00
CA GLU A 401 6.11 15.90 -25.56
C GLU A 401 7.15 16.98 -25.30
N ARG A 402 8.33 16.88 -25.94
CA ARG A 402 9.38 17.90 -25.84
C ARG A 402 8.93 19.26 -26.36
N ARG A 403 8.16 19.28 -27.46
CA ARG A 403 7.61 20.51 -28.03
C ARG A 403 6.52 21.11 -27.14
N LEU A 404 5.64 20.28 -26.55
CA LEU A 404 4.62 20.71 -25.58
C LEU A 404 5.28 21.37 -24.35
N ALA A 405 6.38 20.79 -23.83
CA ALA A 405 7.17 21.39 -22.76
C ALA A 405 7.78 22.75 -23.15
N ALA A 406 8.05 22.97 -24.44
CA ALA A 406 8.50 24.24 -24.99
C ALA A 406 7.36 25.21 -25.37
N GLY A 407 6.10 24.88 -25.01
CA GLY A 407 4.94 25.74 -25.25
C GLY A 407 4.22 25.51 -26.59
N TRP A 408 4.56 24.47 -27.34
CA TRP A 408 3.83 24.10 -28.56
C TRP A 408 2.36 23.78 -28.26
N ARG A 409 1.47 24.05 -29.21
CA ARG A 409 0.04 23.72 -29.11
C ARG A 409 -0.43 23.10 -30.42
N GLY A 410 -1.07 21.95 -30.32
CA GLY A 410 -1.63 21.28 -31.49
C GLY A 410 -2.61 20.18 -31.12
N THR A 411 -3.20 19.58 -32.14
CA THR A 411 -4.18 18.50 -32.05
C THR A 411 -3.63 17.23 -32.70
N ILE A 412 -3.99 16.06 -32.18
CA ILE A 412 -3.68 14.79 -32.85
C ILE A 412 -4.69 14.63 -33.99
N ILE A 413 -4.17 14.45 -35.21
CA ILE A 413 -4.99 14.18 -36.37
C ILE A 413 -5.24 12.68 -36.55
N ALA A 414 -4.21 11.86 -36.45
CA ALA A 414 -4.30 10.43 -36.65
C ALA A 414 -3.21 9.70 -35.87
N GLY A 415 -3.55 8.53 -35.34
CA GLY A 415 -2.60 7.61 -34.70
C GLY A 415 -1.65 6.96 -35.70
N ALA A 416 -0.61 6.30 -35.22
CA ALA A 416 0.39 5.66 -36.08
C ALA A 416 -0.24 4.56 -36.96
N SER A 417 -1.17 3.81 -36.38
CA SER A 417 -1.99 2.80 -37.07
C SER A 417 -2.81 3.32 -38.27
N ASP A 418 -2.98 4.63 -38.41
CA ASP A 418 -3.74 5.30 -39.48
C ASP A 418 -2.88 5.96 -40.54
N LEU A 419 -1.57 5.91 -40.36
CA LEU A 419 -0.63 6.42 -41.34
C LEU A 419 -0.38 5.34 -42.41
N PRO A 420 -0.29 5.71 -43.68
CA PRO A 420 0.18 4.80 -44.72
C PRO A 420 1.54 4.22 -44.32
N ALA A 421 1.81 2.95 -44.63
CA ALA A 421 3.10 2.33 -44.34
C ALA A 421 4.30 3.17 -44.84
N SER A 422 4.15 3.83 -45.99
CA SER A 422 5.15 4.75 -46.56
C SER A 422 5.50 5.97 -45.68
N VAL A 423 4.65 6.32 -44.72
CA VAL A 423 4.87 7.40 -43.73
C VAL A 423 5.50 6.85 -42.45
N ILE A 424 5.29 5.57 -42.14
CA ILE A 424 5.80 4.90 -40.92
C ILE A 424 7.19 4.29 -41.16
N GLU A 425 7.42 3.68 -42.33
CA GLU A 425 8.67 3.02 -42.73
C GLU A 425 9.97 3.81 -42.45
N PRO A 426 10.02 5.15 -42.61
CA PRO A 426 11.21 5.94 -42.26
C PRO A 426 11.58 5.94 -40.77
N TRP A 427 10.68 5.49 -39.89
CA TRP A 427 10.81 5.54 -38.43
C TRP A 427 11.03 4.16 -37.79
N ILE A 428 10.96 3.05 -38.55
CA ILE A 428 11.08 1.65 -38.05
C ILE A 428 12.54 1.14 -38.16
N GLN A 429 13.55 2.02 -38.06
CA GLN A 429 14.98 1.62 -38.17
C GLN A 429 15.62 1.23 -36.85
#